data_AF-A0AAV9JYW5-F1
#
_entry.id   AF-A0AAV9JYW5-F1
#
_cell.length_a   1.000
_cell.length_b   1.000
_cell.length_c   1.000
_cell.angle_alpha   90.00
_cell.angle_beta   90.00
_cell.angle_gamma   90.00
#
_symmetry.space_group_name_H-M   'P 1'
#
loop_
_entity.id
_entity.type
_entity.pdbx_description
1 polymer ?
#
loop_
_entity_poly.entity_id
_entity_poly.type
_entity_poly.pdbx_seq_one_letter_code
_entity_poly.pdbx_strand_id
1 'polypeptide(L)'
;MNNYLILFHFVLLLAYSNTLLTVKALNYKPNDRIKAKLTINDFEKGGSGGGPSECSGKYYHDSIPVVALSTRWYSKGRRCFKNINIYTNNGKSTQAMVVDECDTTVWKNLGISKKDPQWGLMDIFWSD
;
A
#
# COMPACT_ATOMS: atom_id res chain seq x y z
N MET A 1 -30.23 -3.33 -9.99
CA MET A 1 -31.35 -2.44 -9.61
C MET A 1 -30.86 -1.45 -8.57
N ASN A 2 -30.80 -0.17 -8.97
CA ASN A 2 -31.25 1.00 -8.24
C ASN A 2 -30.68 1.37 -6.84
N ASN A 3 -30.04 2.55 -6.84
CA ASN A 3 -30.42 3.77 -6.09
C ASN A 3 -29.59 4.24 -4.86
N TYR A 4 -28.82 5.31 -5.13
CA TYR A 4 -28.68 6.63 -4.45
C TYR A 4 -28.37 6.80 -2.93
N LEU A 5 -27.36 7.67 -2.68
CA LEU A 5 -27.18 8.71 -1.62
C LEU A 5 -27.36 8.29 -0.13
N ILE A 6 -26.44 8.62 0.79
CA ILE A 6 -26.44 9.89 1.54
C ILE A 6 -25.04 10.15 2.14
N LEU A 7 -24.57 11.39 1.96
CA LEU A 7 -23.40 12.01 2.58
C LEU A 7 -23.82 12.63 3.93
N PHE A 8 -23.06 12.47 5.02
CA PHE A 8 -23.13 13.40 6.15
C PHE A 8 -21.74 13.62 6.77
N HIS A 9 -21.25 14.84 6.59
CA HIS A 9 -20.20 15.45 7.39
C HIS A 9 -20.79 15.90 8.73
N PHE A 10 -20.02 15.77 9.81
CA PHE A 10 -20.14 16.65 10.97
C PHE A 10 -18.75 17.15 11.35
N VAL A 11 -18.54 18.44 11.14
CA VAL A 11 -17.49 19.23 11.80
C VAL A 11 -18.15 19.86 13.01
N LEU A 12 -17.58 19.68 14.20
CA LEU A 12 -17.86 20.55 15.34
C LEU A 12 -16.54 21.00 15.97
N LEU A 13 -16.46 22.31 16.15
CA LEU A 13 -15.31 23.11 16.54
C LEU A 13 -15.17 23.19 18.08
N LEU A 14 -13.91 23.14 18.51
CA LEU A 14 -13.26 23.84 19.63
C LEU A 14 -13.59 23.46 21.09
N ALA A 15 -12.51 23.17 21.84
CA ALA A 15 -12.28 23.80 23.14
C ALA A 15 -10.77 23.86 23.44
N TYR A 16 -10.32 25.06 23.81
CA TYR A 16 -8.98 25.46 24.19
C TYR A 16 -8.65 24.99 25.63
N SER A 17 -7.43 24.51 25.87
CA SER A 17 -6.79 24.57 27.19
C SER A 17 -5.27 24.46 27.07
N ASN A 18 -4.55 25.45 27.60
CA ASN A 18 -3.10 25.45 27.77
C ASN A 18 -2.78 24.88 29.14
N THR A 19 -2.24 23.66 29.16
CA THR A 19 -1.54 23.11 30.33
C THR A 19 -0.25 22.43 29.87
N LEU A 20 0.80 22.69 30.64
CA LEU A 20 2.20 22.34 30.48
C LEU A 20 2.46 21.02 29.72
N LEU A 21 3.31 21.08 28.68
CA LEU A 21 3.80 19.93 27.92
C LEU A 21 4.45 18.89 28.84
N THR A 22 3.71 17.85 29.18
CA THR A 22 4.32 16.55 29.43
C THR A 22 4.65 15.98 28.06
N VAL A 23 5.93 15.74 27.74
CA VAL A 23 6.33 14.87 26.63
C VAL A 23 5.93 13.44 27.02
N LYS A 24 4.63 13.15 27.00
CA LYS A 24 4.17 11.79 26.81
C LYS A 24 4.53 11.47 25.38
N ALA A 25 5.33 10.43 25.16
CA ALA A 25 5.52 9.83 23.85
C ALA A 25 4.16 9.85 23.13
N LEU A 26 4.02 10.70 22.11
CA LEU A 26 2.73 10.99 21.51
C LEU A 26 2.27 9.71 20.82
N ASN A 27 1.44 8.94 21.52
CA ASN A 27 0.68 7.81 21.03
C ASN A 27 1.53 6.74 20.31
N TYR A 28 2.28 5.93 21.07
CA TYR A 28 2.53 4.57 20.61
C TYR A 28 1.19 3.80 20.71
N LYS A 29 0.42 3.77 19.62
CA LYS A 29 -0.82 2.99 19.52
C LYS A 29 -0.42 1.56 19.11
N PRO A 30 -0.49 0.54 19.99
CA PRO A 30 0.05 -0.79 19.70
C PRO A 30 -0.80 -1.64 18.74
N ASN A 31 -1.56 -1.01 17.84
CA ASN A 31 -2.40 -1.67 16.84
C ASN A 31 -2.14 -1.05 15.45
N ASP A 32 -0.85 -0.99 15.09
CA ASP A 32 -0.24 -0.34 13.91
C ASP A 32 -0.65 -0.96 12.55
N ARG A 33 -1.95 -1.04 12.28
CA ARG A 33 -2.44 -1.36 10.93
C ARG A 33 -2.27 -0.12 10.06
N ILE A 34 -1.25 -0.16 9.21
CA ILE A 34 -1.00 0.88 8.21
C ILE A 34 -2.06 0.74 7.12
N LYS A 35 -2.79 1.83 6.84
CA LYS A 35 -3.73 1.88 5.70
C LYS A 35 -2.94 1.86 4.39
N ALA A 36 -3.26 0.91 3.52
CA ALA A 36 -2.66 0.74 2.20
C ALA A 36 -3.74 0.49 1.13
N LYS A 37 -3.37 0.63 -0.14
CA LYS A 37 -4.16 0.14 -1.28
C LYS A 37 -3.55 -1.19 -1.72
N LEU A 38 -4.39 -2.21 -1.89
CA LEU A 38 -4.01 -3.49 -2.47
C LEU A 38 -4.36 -3.47 -3.97
N THR A 39 -3.40 -3.82 -4.81
CA THR A 39 -3.56 -3.95 -6.27
C THR A 39 -3.23 -5.38 -6.68
N ILE A 40 -3.65 -5.78 -7.88
CA ILE A 40 -3.33 -7.09 -8.47
C ILE A 40 -1.99 -6.96 -9.20
N ASN A 41 -1.11 -7.95 -9.04
CA ASN A 41 0.12 -8.10 -9.80
C ASN A 41 0.30 -9.58 -10.16
N ASP A 42 0.92 -9.84 -11.31
CA ASP A 42 1.21 -11.17 -11.82
C ASP A 42 2.72 -11.42 -11.72
N PHE A 43 3.13 -12.39 -10.90
CA PHE A 43 4.54 -12.71 -10.65
C PHE A 43 5.04 -13.88 -11.50
N GLU A 44 4.23 -14.39 -12.43
CA GLU A 44 4.57 -15.55 -13.25
C GLU A 44 5.54 -15.20 -14.37
N LYS A 45 6.25 -16.21 -14.86
CA LYS A 45 7.15 -16.03 -16.00
C LYS A 45 6.33 -15.79 -17.26
N GLY A 46 6.56 -14.66 -17.92
CA GLY A 46 5.79 -14.25 -19.10
C GLY A 46 4.44 -13.62 -18.75
N GLY A 47 4.19 -13.39 -17.46
CA GLY A 47 3.05 -12.65 -16.96
C GLY A 47 3.16 -11.14 -17.14
N SER A 48 2.12 -10.42 -16.72
CA SER A 48 2.03 -8.96 -16.87
C SER A 48 2.92 -8.15 -15.92
N GLY A 49 3.45 -8.76 -14.85
CA GLY A 49 4.34 -8.08 -13.90
C GLY A 49 5.76 -7.84 -14.40
N GLY A 50 6.08 -8.28 -15.63
CA GLY A 50 7.34 -7.97 -16.30
C GLY A 50 8.50 -8.89 -15.87
N GLY A 51 9.49 -8.31 -15.19
CA GLY A 51 10.74 -8.99 -14.84
C GLY A 51 10.62 -9.95 -13.66
N PRO A 52 11.68 -10.74 -13.38
CA PRO A 52 11.77 -11.52 -12.14
C PRO A 52 11.79 -10.61 -10.91
N SER A 53 11.35 -11.12 -9.76
CA SER A 53 11.20 -10.33 -8.54
C SER A 53 12.53 -9.82 -7.96
N GLU A 54 12.53 -8.61 -7.39
CA GLU A 54 13.76 -7.95 -6.91
C GLU A 54 14.46 -8.73 -5.77
N CYS A 55 13.72 -9.39 -4.87
CA CYS A 55 14.35 -10.10 -3.75
C CYS A 55 15.16 -11.34 -4.16
N SER A 56 14.77 -12.04 -5.23
CA SER A 56 15.33 -13.36 -5.57
C SER A 56 15.80 -13.51 -7.02
N GLY A 57 15.44 -12.58 -7.91
CA GLY A 57 15.62 -12.73 -9.35
C GLY A 57 14.78 -13.87 -9.94
N LYS A 58 13.65 -14.22 -9.32
CA LYS A 58 12.78 -15.34 -9.75
C LYS A 58 11.34 -14.90 -9.96
N TYR A 59 10.62 -15.70 -10.75
CA TYR A 59 9.18 -15.66 -10.88
C TYR A 59 8.52 -16.54 -9.82
N TYR A 60 7.26 -16.25 -9.48
CA TYR A 60 6.44 -17.00 -8.54
C TYR A 60 5.11 -17.35 -9.18
N HIS A 61 4.68 -18.60 -9.02
CA HIS A 61 3.37 -19.06 -9.46
C HIS A 61 2.27 -18.40 -8.63
N ASP A 62 1.11 -18.13 -9.24
CA ASP A 62 -0.01 -17.41 -8.59
C ASP A 62 -0.58 -18.11 -7.35
N SER A 63 -0.33 -19.40 -7.21
CA SER A 63 -0.72 -20.16 -6.02
C SER A 63 0.13 -19.86 -4.78
N ILE A 64 1.24 -19.13 -4.91
CA ILE A 64 2.13 -18.78 -3.80
C ILE A 64 1.77 -17.37 -3.32
N PRO A 65 1.36 -17.19 -2.05
CA PRO A 65 0.97 -15.88 -1.54
C PRO A 65 2.20 -14.98 -1.37
N VAL A 66 2.48 -14.15 -2.38
CA VAL A 66 3.59 -13.21 -2.43
C VAL A 66 3.11 -11.78 -2.72
N VAL A 67 3.92 -10.78 -2.35
CA VAL A 67 3.60 -9.37 -2.55
C VAL A 67 4.82 -8.52 -2.90
N ALA A 68 4.57 -7.46 -3.66
CA ALA A 68 5.46 -6.32 -3.82
C ALA A 68 5.11 -5.24 -2.80
N LEU A 69 6.11 -4.53 -2.28
CA LEU A 69 5.89 -3.37 -1.39
C LEU A 69 6.33 -2.09 -2.08
N SER A 70 5.60 -0.98 -1.88
CA SER A 70 6.08 0.33 -2.35
C SER A 70 7.45 0.65 -1.79
N THR A 71 8.31 1.34 -2.55
CA THR A 71 9.71 1.68 -2.22
C THR A 71 10.02 1.94 -0.74
N ARG A 72 9.25 2.83 -0.08
CA ARG A 72 9.43 3.15 1.35
C ARG A 72 9.29 1.91 2.25
N TRP A 73 8.32 1.05 1.96
CA TRP A 73 8.03 -0.16 2.73
C TRP A 73 8.90 -1.34 2.28
N TYR A 74 9.28 -1.43 1.01
CA TYR A 74 10.29 -2.40 0.59
C TYR A 74 11.62 -2.18 1.33
N SER A 75 11.97 -0.90 1.55
CA SER A 75 13.09 -0.47 2.39
C SER A 75 14.42 -1.06 1.93
N LYS A 76 14.69 -0.98 0.61
CA LYS A 76 15.91 -1.50 -0.01
C LYS A 76 16.14 -2.98 0.33
N GLY A 77 15.09 -3.80 0.21
CA GLY A 77 15.14 -5.24 0.46
C GLY A 77 15.15 -5.67 1.92
N ARG A 78 15.13 -4.77 2.90
CA ARG A 78 15.15 -5.14 4.34
C ARG A 78 13.96 -6.01 4.79
N ARG A 79 12.89 -6.06 3.99
CA ARG A 79 11.71 -6.90 4.21
C ARG A 79 11.66 -8.15 3.32
N CYS A 80 12.63 -8.38 2.43
CA CYS A 80 12.65 -9.56 1.58
C CYS A 80 12.49 -10.86 2.38
N PHE A 81 11.63 -11.74 1.86
CA PHE A 81 11.28 -13.05 2.42
C PHE A 81 10.67 -13.02 3.82
N LYS A 82 10.29 -11.84 4.32
CA LYS A 82 9.52 -11.72 5.55
C LYS A 82 8.03 -11.78 5.22
N ASN A 83 7.29 -12.51 6.04
CA ASN A 83 5.84 -12.53 5.95
C ASN A 83 5.25 -11.26 6.57
N ILE A 84 4.23 -10.74 5.92
CA ILE A 84 3.39 -9.67 6.45
C ILE A 84 1.96 -10.18 6.60
N ASN A 85 1.25 -9.65 7.60
CA ASN A 85 -0.19 -9.87 7.72
C ASN A 85 -0.93 -8.79 6.94
N ILE A 86 -1.84 -9.20 6.06
CA ILE A 86 -2.73 -8.32 5.30
C ILE A 86 -4.12 -8.45 5.90
N TYR A 87 -4.75 -7.33 6.22
CA TYR A 87 -6.07 -7.28 6.84
C TYR A 87 -7.05 -6.54 5.93
N THR A 88 -8.25 -7.07 5.78
CA THR A 88 -9.37 -6.39 5.10
C THR A 88 -10.28 -5.70 6.12
N ASN A 89 -11.06 -4.71 5.66
CA ASN A 89 -11.98 -3.98 6.54
C ASN A 89 -13.12 -4.86 7.10
N ASN A 90 -13.46 -5.97 6.42
CA ASN A 90 -14.46 -6.94 6.90
C ASN A 90 -13.88 -7.99 7.86
N GLY A 91 -12.67 -7.77 8.39
CA GLY A 91 -12.07 -8.61 9.43
C GLY A 91 -11.36 -9.87 8.94
N LYS A 92 -11.27 -10.11 7.63
CA LYS A 92 -10.45 -11.21 7.08
C LYS A 92 -8.97 -10.83 7.10
N SER A 93 -8.11 -11.84 7.12
CA SER A 93 -6.67 -11.65 7.01
C SER A 93 -5.99 -12.80 6.30
N THR A 94 -4.83 -12.52 5.72
CA THR A 94 -3.93 -13.54 5.16
C THR A 94 -2.48 -13.15 5.41
N GLN A 95 -1.57 -14.11 5.23
CA GLN A 95 -0.13 -13.84 5.19
C GLN A 95 0.37 -13.93 3.76
N ALA A 96 1.30 -13.04 3.42
CA ALA A 96 2.03 -13.11 2.17
C ALA A 96 3.51 -12.77 2.39
N MET A 97 4.37 -13.38 1.60
CA MET A 97 5.80 -13.16 1.64
C MET A 97 6.19 -11.98 0.74
N VAL A 98 7.01 -11.06 1.24
CA VAL A 98 7.54 -9.96 0.43
C VAL A 98 8.61 -10.48 -0.51
N VAL A 99 8.41 -10.32 -1.82
CA VAL A 99 9.33 -10.79 -2.86
C VAL A 99 9.81 -9.70 -3.81
N ASP A 100 9.20 -8.52 -3.78
CA ASP A 100 9.47 -7.50 -4.79
C ASP A 100 9.25 -6.06 -4.30
N GLU A 101 9.79 -5.12 -5.08
CA GLU A 101 9.56 -3.68 -4.93
C GLU A 101 8.53 -3.20 -5.96
N CYS A 102 7.50 -2.48 -5.48
CA CYS A 102 6.65 -1.68 -6.35
C CYS A 102 7.24 -0.26 -6.42
N ASP A 103 8.02 0.02 -7.47
CA ASP A 103 8.66 1.33 -7.62
C ASP A 103 7.60 2.43 -7.83
N THR A 104 7.65 3.45 -6.98
CA THR A 104 6.74 4.60 -7.04
C THR A 104 7.38 5.83 -7.70
N THR A 105 8.60 5.69 -8.24
CA THR A 105 9.35 6.78 -8.85
C THR A 105 8.68 7.29 -10.13
N VAL A 106 8.11 6.41 -10.95
CA VAL A 106 7.38 6.80 -12.17
C VAL A 106 6.22 7.74 -11.84
N TRP A 107 5.41 7.39 -10.83
CA TRP A 107 4.30 8.24 -10.39
C TRP A 107 4.77 9.63 -9.94
N LYS A 108 5.91 9.69 -9.22
CA LYS A 108 6.51 10.97 -8.79
C LYS A 108 6.98 11.79 -9.99
N ASN A 109 7.62 11.16 -10.98
CA ASN A 109 8.13 11.82 -12.18
C ASN A 109 6.99 12.36 -13.05
N LEU A 110 5.84 11.69 -13.08
CA LEU A 110 4.62 12.18 -13.73
C LEU A 110 3.91 13.29 -12.93
N GLY A 111 4.43 13.69 -11.76
CA GLY A 111 3.82 14.73 -10.91
C GLY A 111 2.54 14.29 -10.21
N ILE A 112 2.21 12.99 -10.22
CA ILE A 112 0.96 12.48 -9.66
C ILE A 112 1.16 12.19 -8.18
N SER A 113 0.32 12.83 -7.35
CA SER A 113 0.43 12.70 -5.89
C SER A 113 -0.41 11.54 -5.35
N LYS A 114 -0.09 11.06 -4.14
CA LYS A 114 -0.90 10.04 -3.44
C LYS A 114 -2.35 10.44 -3.13
N LYS A 115 -2.66 11.73 -3.23
CA LYS A 115 -4.02 12.28 -3.05
C LYS A 115 -4.82 12.26 -4.35
N ASP A 116 -4.16 12.05 -5.49
CA ASP A 116 -4.81 11.98 -6.78
C ASP A 116 -5.77 10.78 -6.82
N PRO A 117 -7.01 10.94 -7.33
CA PRO A 117 -7.94 9.84 -7.50
C PRO A 117 -7.38 8.67 -8.31
N GLN A 118 -6.49 8.94 -9.27
CA GLN A 118 -5.85 7.96 -10.15
C GLN A 118 -4.60 7.34 -9.54
N TRP A 119 -4.17 7.74 -8.32
CA TRP A 119 -3.00 7.17 -7.68
C TRP A 119 -3.15 5.65 -7.46
N GLY A 120 -2.24 4.89 -8.06
CA GLY A 120 -2.17 3.43 -7.97
C GLY A 120 -2.95 2.68 -9.06
N LEU A 121 -3.68 3.38 -9.94
CA LEU A 121 -4.31 2.81 -11.13
C LEU A 121 -4.58 3.94 -12.15
N MET A 122 -3.84 3.95 -13.26
CA MET A 122 -3.97 4.95 -14.31
C MET A 122 -3.72 4.31 -15.68
N ASP A 123 -4.58 4.64 -16.64
CA ASP A 123 -4.39 4.25 -18.03
C ASP A 123 -3.27 5.10 -18.65
N ILE A 124 -2.29 4.44 -19.26
CA ILE A 124 -1.13 5.07 -19.89
C ILE A 124 -0.89 4.49 -21.28
N PHE A 125 -0.21 5.27 -22.11
CA PHE A 125 0.39 4.78 -23.35
C PHE A 125 1.91 4.67 -23.14
N TRP A 126 2.56 3.70 -23.78
CA TRP A 126 4.01 3.50 -23.74
C TRP A 126 4.55 3.20 -25.14
N SER A 127 5.83 3.52 -25.37
CA SER A 127 6.58 3.19 -26.58
C SER A 127 8.05 2.94 -26.21
N ASP A 128 8.78 2.21 -27.06
CA ASP A 128 10.24 2.04 -26.97
C ASP A 128 11.02 3.29 -27.41
#